data_AF-V5LFS9-F1
#
_entry.id   AF-V5LFS9-F1
#
_cell.length_a   1.000
_cell.length_b   1.000
_cell.length_c   1.000
_cell.angle_alpha   90.00
_cell.angle_beta   90.00
_cell.angle_gamma   90.00
#
_symmetry.space_group_name_H-M   'P 1'
#
loop_
_entity.id
_entity.type
_entity.pdbx_description
1 polymer ?
#
loop_
_entity_poly.entity_id
_entity_poly.type
_entity_poly.pdbx_seq_one_letter_code
_entity_poly.pdbx_strand_id
1 'polypeptide(L)'
;MAALVYTEPDGRLATWRDRKRYLWLLALIPSSATFIAVGLVTATGWNVFWWTGPLIAFALIPVIDILAGEDGKNPPDEVIDELENDRFYRWCTYAYLPLQYTAFFLSCYIWARWDLSVLSNIGLAVTIGVTAGIGINTAHELGHKKESVERWLSKIVLAQSAYGHFYLEHNRGHHVRVSTPEDPATSRFGETLYGFWPRSVGGGL
;
A
#
# COMPACT_ATOMS: atom_id res chain seq x y z
N MET A 1 -10.35 21.54 -5.58
CA MET A 1 -9.15 21.41 -6.42
C MET A 1 -9.35 22.27 -7.64
N ALA A 2 -8.36 23.10 -7.99
CA ALA A 2 -8.38 23.83 -9.26
C ALA A 2 -8.27 22.84 -10.42
N ALA A 3 -8.90 23.14 -11.55
CA ALA A 3 -8.62 22.42 -12.77
C ALA A 3 -7.20 22.78 -13.24
N LEU A 4 -6.43 21.79 -13.66
CA LEU A 4 -5.12 21.98 -14.25
C LEU A 4 -5.31 22.31 -15.73
N VAL A 5 -4.64 23.37 -16.19
CA VAL A 5 -4.65 23.77 -17.59
C VAL A 5 -3.38 23.23 -18.23
N TYR A 6 -3.53 22.47 -19.31
CA TYR A 6 -2.41 21.87 -20.03
C TYR A 6 -2.62 22.03 -21.54
N THR A 7 -1.56 21.83 -22.30
CA THR A 7 -1.58 21.90 -23.76
C THR A 7 -1.58 20.49 -24.33
N GLU A 8 -2.59 20.14 -25.13
CA GLU A 8 -2.65 18.86 -25.84
C GLU A 8 -1.56 18.77 -26.91
N PRO A 9 -1.20 17.55 -27.39
CA PRO A 9 -0.19 17.37 -28.44
C PRO A 9 -0.47 18.12 -29.74
N ASP A 10 -1.72 18.48 -30.02
CA ASP A 10 -2.14 19.26 -31.18
C ASP A 10 -2.08 20.79 -30.97
N GLY A 11 -1.60 21.24 -29.80
CA GLY A 11 -1.43 22.64 -29.44
C GLY A 11 -2.65 23.31 -28.81
N ARG A 12 -3.75 22.57 -28.59
CA ARG A 12 -4.95 23.12 -27.94
C ARG A 12 -4.81 23.17 -26.43
N LEU A 13 -5.35 24.21 -25.81
CA LEU A 13 -5.48 24.26 -24.35
C LEU A 13 -6.66 23.39 -23.91
N ALA A 14 -6.39 22.50 -22.97
CA ALA A 14 -7.36 21.65 -22.32
C ALA A 14 -7.33 21.86 -20.80
N THR A 15 -8.40 21.42 -20.14
CA THR A 15 -8.47 21.45 -18.67
C THR A 15 -8.75 20.06 -18.15
N TRP A 16 -8.00 19.66 -17.13
CA TRP A 16 -8.19 18.40 -16.44
C TRP A 16 -8.47 18.62 -14.96
N ARG A 17 -9.31 17.78 -14.38
CA ARG A 17 -9.62 17.83 -12.95
C ARG A 17 -9.75 16.41 -12.42
N ASP A 18 -9.00 16.12 -11.36
CA ASP A 18 -9.17 14.89 -10.60
C ASP A 18 -10.54 14.90 -9.88
N ARG A 19 -11.48 14.11 -10.38
CA ARG A 19 -12.80 13.92 -9.75
C ARG A 19 -12.73 12.97 -8.56
N LYS A 20 -11.67 12.17 -8.45
CA LYS A 20 -11.46 11.13 -7.46
C LYS A 20 -10.44 11.52 -6.39
N ARG A 21 -9.93 12.75 -6.41
CA ARG A 21 -8.91 13.25 -5.48
C ARG A 21 -9.13 12.78 -4.03
N TYR A 22 -10.31 13.00 -3.47
CA TYR A 22 -10.55 12.67 -2.06
C TYR A 22 -10.68 11.15 -1.80
N LEU A 23 -10.93 10.34 -2.83
CA LEU A 23 -10.91 8.88 -2.72
C LEU A 23 -9.51 8.33 -2.44
N TRP A 24 -8.44 9.10 -2.68
CA TRP A 24 -7.09 8.70 -2.31
C TRP A 24 -6.90 8.53 -0.79
N LEU A 25 -7.77 9.12 0.04
CA LEU A 25 -7.80 8.85 1.48
C LEU A 25 -8.15 7.40 1.80
N LEU A 26 -8.82 6.68 0.88
CA LEU A 26 -9.12 5.26 1.04
C LEU A 26 -7.83 4.41 1.07
N ALA A 27 -6.71 4.92 0.54
CA ALA A 27 -5.40 4.27 0.66
C ALA A 27 -4.91 4.16 2.13
N LEU A 28 -5.53 4.89 3.06
CA LEU A 28 -5.25 4.79 4.50
C LEU A 28 -6.07 3.69 5.20
N ILE A 29 -7.03 3.06 4.52
CA ILE A 29 -7.84 1.98 5.11
C ILE A 29 -6.97 0.82 5.60
N PRO A 30 -5.98 0.32 4.82
CA PRO A 30 -5.11 -0.75 5.28
C PRO A 30 -4.35 -0.39 6.57
N SER A 31 -3.74 0.80 6.64
CA SER A 31 -3.05 1.27 7.86
C SER A 31 -4.01 1.56 9.03
N SER A 32 -5.31 1.67 8.75
CA SER A 32 -6.36 1.85 9.75
C SER A 32 -7.00 0.55 10.23
N ALA A 33 -6.65 -0.61 9.64
CA ALA A 33 -7.36 -1.87 9.84
C ALA A 33 -7.44 -2.31 11.32
N THR A 34 -6.37 -2.12 12.11
CA THR A 34 -6.38 -2.43 13.55
C THR A 34 -7.37 -1.55 14.31
N PHE A 35 -7.45 -0.25 14.01
CA PHE A 35 -8.39 0.65 14.69
C PHE A 35 -9.83 0.29 14.36
N ILE A 36 -10.09 -0.04 13.08
CA ILE A 36 -11.40 -0.53 12.63
C ILE A 36 -11.76 -1.83 13.37
N ALA A 37 -10.83 -2.78 13.48
CA ALA A 37 -11.04 -4.02 14.21
C ALA A 37 -11.41 -3.75 15.68
N VAL A 38 -10.64 -2.91 16.38
CA VAL A 38 -10.91 -2.54 17.77
C VAL A 38 -12.29 -1.89 17.91
N GLY A 39 -12.62 -0.93 17.05
CA GLY A 39 -13.94 -0.28 17.04
C GLY A 39 -15.09 -1.27 16.84
N LEU A 40 -14.98 -2.18 15.87
CA LEU A 40 -16.01 -3.16 15.58
C LEU A 40 -16.16 -4.20 16.70
N VAL A 41 -15.05 -4.74 17.23
CA VAL A 41 -15.09 -5.70 18.34
C VAL A 41 -15.69 -5.05 19.59
N THR A 42 -15.29 -3.83 19.93
CA THR A 42 -15.81 -3.13 21.12
C THR A 42 -17.28 -2.74 20.99
N ALA A 43 -17.73 -2.37 19.78
CA ALA A 43 -19.13 -1.99 19.54
C ALA A 43 -20.09 -3.19 19.50
N THR A 44 -19.63 -4.37 19.04
CA THR A 44 -20.50 -5.53 18.75
C THR A 44 -20.25 -6.73 19.67
N GLY A 45 -19.08 -6.81 20.30
CA GLY A 45 -18.60 -8.01 21.00
C GLY A 45 -18.16 -9.14 20.09
N TRP A 46 -18.17 -8.98 18.76
CA TRP A 46 -17.90 -10.08 17.83
C TRP A 46 -16.41 -10.20 17.51
N ASN A 47 -15.80 -11.30 17.97
CA ASN A 47 -14.38 -11.58 17.77
C ASN A 47 -13.94 -11.81 16.31
N VAL A 48 -14.88 -12.05 15.39
CA VAL A 48 -14.56 -12.19 13.95
C VAL A 48 -13.88 -10.93 13.39
N PHE A 49 -14.16 -9.75 13.96
CA PHE A 49 -13.59 -8.49 13.50
C PHE A 49 -12.10 -8.34 13.80
N TRP A 50 -11.48 -9.21 14.60
CA TRP A 50 -10.00 -9.25 14.67
C TRP A 50 -9.36 -9.60 13.32
N TRP A 51 -10.12 -10.20 12.40
CA TRP A 51 -9.72 -10.53 11.03
C TRP A 51 -9.98 -9.41 10.01
N THR A 52 -10.20 -8.17 10.47
CA THR A 52 -10.53 -7.03 9.61
C THR A 52 -9.52 -6.82 8.46
N GLY A 53 -8.21 -7.00 8.70
CA GLY A 53 -7.21 -6.82 7.65
C GLY A 53 -7.44 -7.74 6.44
N PRO A 54 -7.45 -9.08 6.63
CA PRO A 54 -7.80 -10.04 5.57
C PRO A 54 -9.20 -9.84 4.99
N LEU A 55 -10.20 -9.57 5.82
CA LEU A 55 -11.57 -9.35 5.34
C LEU A 55 -11.65 -8.15 4.41
N ILE A 56 -10.93 -7.06 4.71
CA ILE A 56 -10.85 -5.91 3.82
C ILE A 56 -10.08 -6.28 2.54
N ALA A 57 -8.87 -6.81 2.67
CA ALA A 57 -7.96 -7.02 1.55
C ALA A 57 -8.44 -8.09 0.55
N PHE A 58 -9.04 -9.18 1.05
CA PHE A 58 -9.36 -10.35 0.23
C PHE A 58 -10.86 -10.62 0.05
N ALA A 59 -11.74 -9.88 0.75
CA ALA A 59 -13.19 -9.98 0.54
C ALA A 59 -13.80 -8.64 0.11
N LEU A 60 -13.69 -7.60 0.95
CA LEU A 60 -14.37 -6.33 0.69
C LEU A 60 -13.84 -5.62 -0.55
N ILE A 61 -12.52 -5.45 -0.69
CA ILE A 61 -11.93 -4.77 -1.83
C ILE A 61 -12.23 -5.53 -3.14
N PRO A 62 -12.01 -6.85 -3.25
CA PRO A 62 -12.37 -7.59 -4.47
C PRO A 62 -13.85 -7.49 -4.84
N VAL A 63 -14.77 -7.53 -3.86
CA VAL A 63 -16.20 -7.35 -4.12
C VAL A 63 -16.49 -5.95 -4.66
N ILE A 64 -15.90 -4.91 -4.05
CA ILE A 64 -16.05 -3.53 -4.54
C ILE A 64 -15.48 -3.40 -5.96
N ASP A 65 -14.32 -3.98 -6.24
CA ASP A 65 -13.65 -3.93 -7.54
C ASP A 65 -14.53 -4.53 -8.65
N ILE A 66 -15.09 -5.73 -8.42
CA ILE A 66 -16.03 -6.39 -9.34
C ILE A 66 -17.28 -5.52 -9.60
N LEU A 67 -17.81 -4.87 -8.55
CA LEU A 67 -19.02 -4.06 -8.67
C LEU A 67 -18.76 -2.69 -9.29
N ALA A 68 -17.59 -2.09 -9.04
CA ALA A 68 -17.21 -0.79 -9.58
C ALA A 68 -16.82 -0.87 -11.06
N GLY A 69 -16.23 -1.99 -11.48
CA GLY A 69 -15.79 -2.22 -12.86
C GLY A 69 -14.54 -1.42 -13.24
N GLU A 70 -14.11 -1.56 -14.49
CA GLU A 70 -12.91 -0.91 -15.01
C GLU A 70 -13.08 0.61 -15.14
N ASP A 71 -12.07 1.35 -14.67
CA ASP A 71 -11.94 2.78 -14.95
C ASP A 71 -10.91 3.02 -16.06
N GLY A 72 -11.38 3.40 -17.25
CA GLY A 72 -10.52 3.69 -18.40
C GLY A 72 -9.96 5.11 -18.45
N LYS A 73 -10.05 5.89 -17.35
CA LYS A 73 -9.66 7.32 -17.34
C LYS A 73 -8.38 7.54 -16.56
N ASN A 74 -7.28 7.72 -17.28
CA ASN A 74 -6.01 8.15 -16.71
C ASN A 74 -5.85 9.68 -16.76
N PRO A 75 -5.06 10.27 -15.85
CA PRO A 75 -4.58 11.64 -16.03
C PRO A 75 -3.78 11.75 -17.35
N PRO A 76 -3.91 12.88 -18.09
CA PRO A 76 -3.00 13.20 -19.20
C PRO A 76 -1.54 13.23 -18.74
N ASP A 77 -0.63 12.86 -19.63
CA ASP A 77 0.81 12.82 -19.30
C ASP A 77 1.33 14.21 -18.91
N GLU A 78 0.78 15.27 -19.51
CA GLU A 78 1.17 16.66 -19.28
C GLU A 78 0.86 17.17 -17.87
N VAL A 79 -0.03 16.50 -17.13
CA VAL A 79 -0.38 16.88 -15.74
C VAL A 79 0.27 15.99 -14.68
N ILE A 80 1.01 14.95 -15.08
CA ILE A 80 1.62 13.98 -14.13
C ILE A 80 2.62 14.67 -13.19
N ASP A 81 3.49 15.53 -13.72
CA ASP A 81 4.50 16.24 -12.91
C ASP A 81 3.84 17.13 -11.86
N GLU A 82 2.71 17.78 -12.19
CA GLU A 82 1.98 18.62 -11.24
C GLU A 82 1.29 17.77 -10.16
N LEU A 83 0.73 16.62 -10.54
CA LEU A 83 0.15 15.66 -9.59
C LEU A 83 1.18 15.08 -8.64
N GLU A 84 2.39 14.75 -9.13
CA GLU A 84 3.46 14.23 -8.30
C GLU A 84 3.91 15.23 -7.22
N ASN A 85 3.91 16.52 -7.57
CA ASN A 85 4.29 17.60 -6.68
C ASN A 85 3.15 18.10 -5.77
N ASP A 86 1.92 17.64 -5.99
CA ASP A 86 0.78 18.05 -5.19
C ASP A 86 0.85 17.47 -3.77
N ARG A 87 0.84 18.40 -2.80
CA ARG A 87 1.00 18.10 -1.38
C ARG A 87 -0.05 17.13 -0.85
N PHE A 88 -1.27 17.15 -1.37
CA PHE A 88 -2.34 16.29 -0.89
C PHE A 88 -2.02 14.80 -1.09
N TYR A 89 -1.55 14.41 -2.27
CA TYR A 89 -1.21 13.00 -2.55
C TYR A 89 0.02 12.58 -1.74
N ARG A 90 1.04 13.45 -1.64
CA ARG A 90 2.21 13.20 -0.78
C ARG A 90 1.83 13.00 0.69
N TRP A 91 0.90 13.81 1.21
CA TRP A 91 0.42 13.66 2.58
C TRP A 91 -0.37 12.37 2.81
N CYS A 92 -1.09 11.86 1.81
CA CYS A 92 -1.73 10.54 1.91
C CYS A 92 -0.68 9.45 2.16
N THR A 93 0.43 9.48 1.41
CA THR A 93 1.55 8.55 1.60
C THR A 93 2.21 8.72 2.97
N TYR A 94 2.44 9.96 3.42
CA TYR A 94 3.03 10.23 4.73
C TYR A 94 2.14 9.81 5.90
N ALA A 95 0.83 10.00 5.79
CA ALA A 95 -0.13 9.65 6.83
C ALA A 95 -0.22 8.13 7.08
N TYR A 96 0.16 7.31 6.10
CA TYR A 96 0.22 5.87 6.27
C TYR A 96 1.19 5.44 7.38
N LEU A 97 2.38 6.06 7.45
CA LEU A 97 3.42 5.67 8.40
C LEU A 97 3.02 5.82 9.89
N PRO A 98 2.53 6.99 10.38
CA PRO A 98 2.12 7.11 11.77
C PRO A 98 0.93 6.19 12.10
N LEU A 99 0.00 5.98 11.17
CA LEU A 99 -1.11 5.04 11.34
C LEU A 99 -0.60 3.60 11.47
N GLN A 100 0.30 3.17 10.58
CA GLN A 100 0.92 1.85 10.60
C GLN A 100 1.62 1.57 11.93
N TYR A 101 2.46 2.48 12.42
CA TYR A 101 3.20 2.27 13.67
C TYR A 101 2.32 2.37 14.90
N THR A 102 1.32 3.25 14.89
CA THR A 102 0.36 3.34 16.00
C THR A 102 -0.51 2.08 16.04
N ALA A 103 -0.96 1.56 14.90
CA ALA A 103 -1.63 0.28 14.79
C ALA A 103 -0.74 -0.87 15.28
N PHE A 104 0.56 -0.85 14.96
CA PHE A 104 1.51 -1.85 15.43
C PHE A 104 1.66 -1.85 16.95
N PHE A 105 1.96 -0.69 17.55
CA PHE A 105 2.09 -0.58 19.00
C PHE A 105 0.77 -0.86 19.74
N LEU A 106 -0.37 -0.45 19.17
CA LEU A 106 -1.70 -0.80 19.69
C LEU A 106 -1.93 -2.31 19.66
N SER A 107 -1.54 -2.99 18.57
CA SER A 107 -1.65 -4.45 18.46
C SER A 107 -0.78 -5.14 19.52
N CYS A 108 0.45 -4.67 19.72
CA CYS A 108 1.32 -5.17 20.80
C CYS A 108 0.71 -4.95 22.20
N TYR A 109 0.11 -3.77 22.43
CA TYR A 109 -0.56 -3.47 23.68
C TYR A 109 -1.75 -4.39 23.95
N ILE A 110 -2.62 -4.59 22.94
CA ILE A 110 -3.77 -5.50 23.04
C ILE A 110 -3.29 -6.91 23.34
N TRP A 111 -2.28 -7.40 22.61
CA TRP A 111 -1.73 -8.74 22.83
C TRP A 111 -1.16 -8.90 24.25
N ALA A 112 -0.51 -7.88 24.79
CA ALA A 112 0.10 -7.95 26.12
C ALA A 112 -0.90 -7.79 27.28
N ARG A 113 -2.09 -7.19 27.05
CA ARG A 113 -2.98 -6.74 28.12
C ARG A 113 -4.39 -7.30 28.07
N TRP A 114 -4.86 -7.73 26.90
CA TRP A 114 -6.22 -8.22 26.72
C TRP A 114 -6.22 -9.75 26.69
N ASP A 115 -7.22 -10.35 27.32
CA ASP A 115 -7.41 -11.80 27.32
C ASP A 115 -8.18 -12.23 26.07
N LEU A 116 -7.46 -12.31 24.96
CA LEU A 116 -8.00 -12.75 23.68
C LEU A 116 -7.87 -14.27 23.54
N SER A 117 -8.89 -14.89 22.94
CA SER A 117 -8.77 -16.28 22.49
C SER A 117 -7.58 -16.43 21.52
N VAL A 118 -7.02 -17.64 21.42
CA VAL A 118 -5.94 -17.93 20.45
C VAL A 118 -6.32 -17.51 19.03
N LEU A 119 -7.57 -17.77 18.61
CA LEU A 119 -8.06 -17.42 17.29
C LEU A 119 -8.13 -15.89 17.07
N SER A 120 -8.54 -15.14 18.10
CA SER A 120 -8.55 -13.67 18.08
C SER A 120 -7.13 -13.10 18.00
N ASN A 121 -6.18 -13.68 18.75
CA ASN A 121 -4.76 -13.28 18.68
C ASN A 121 -4.18 -13.53 17.28
N ILE A 122 -4.47 -14.67 16.67
CA ILE A 122 -4.07 -14.95 15.28
C ILE A 122 -4.71 -13.92 14.34
N GLY A 123 -6.01 -13.66 14.47
CA GLY A 123 -6.69 -12.65 13.65
C GLY A 123 -6.03 -11.27 13.73
N LEU A 124 -5.73 -10.80 14.95
CA LEU A 124 -5.03 -9.54 15.18
C LEU A 124 -3.62 -9.55 14.55
N ALA A 125 -2.86 -10.63 14.75
CA ALA A 125 -1.52 -10.78 14.19
C ALA A 125 -1.53 -10.77 12.64
N VAL A 126 -2.50 -11.46 12.03
CA VAL A 126 -2.68 -11.45 10.57
C VAL A 126 -3.12 -10.05 10.10
N THR A 127 -4.02 -9.37 10.80
CA THR A 127 -4.45 -8.00 10.44
C THR A 127 -3.28 -7.01 10.45
N ILE A 128 -2.45 -7.02 11.49
CA ILE A 128 -1.27 -6.13 11.53
C ILE A 128 -0.19 -6.56 10.53
N GLY A 129 -0.09 -7.86 10.22
CA GLY A 129 0.77 -8.39 9.15
C GLY A 129 0.35 -7.93 7.76
N VAL A 130 -0.95 -7.99 7.44
CA VAL A 130 -1.53 -7.45 6.18
C VAL A 130 -1.26 -5.95 6.07
N THR A 131 -1.39 -5.21 7.17
CA THR A 131 -1.05 -3.78 7.23
C THR A 131 0.41 -3.52 6.87
N ALA A 132 1.33 -4.31 7.41
CA ALA A 132 2.76 -4.22 7.08
C ALA A 132 3.04 -4.57 5.62
N GLY A 133 2.41 -5.65 5.12
CA GLY A 133 2.56 -6.12 3.74
C GLY A 133 2.08 -5.09 2.72
N ILE A 134 0.88 -4.53 2.91
CA ILE A 134 0.36 -3.46 2.04
C ILE A 134 1.21 -2.19 2.16
N GLY A 135 1.83 -1.95 3.33
CA GLY A 135 2.77 -0.85 3.54
C GLY A 135 3.97 -0.87 2.59
N ILE A 136 4.32 -2.02 2.00
CA ILE A 136 5.37 -2.09 0.96
C ILE A 136 5.04 -1.17 -0.23
N ASN A 137 3.77 -0.96 -0.57
CA ASN A 137 3.38 -0.01 -1.62
C ASN A 137 3.72 1.44 -1.24
N THR A 138 3.49 1.81 0.02
CA THR A 138 3.91 3.11 0.54
C THR A 138 5.44 3.24 0.55
N ALA A 139 6.15 2.18 0.94
CA ALA A 139 7.60 2.17 0.90
C ALA A 139 8.14 2.27 -0.53
N HIS A 140 7.49 1.63 -1.50
CA HIS A 140 7.81 1.71 -2.92
C HIS A 140 7.71 3.17 -3.38
N GLU A 141 6.57 3.82 -3.17
CA GLU A 141 6.36 5.22 -3.58
C GLU A 141 7.40 6.16 -2.95
N LEU A 142 7.61 6.05 -1.64
CA LEU A 142 8.60 6.86 -0.91
C LEU A 142 10.04 6.56 -1.33
N GLY A 143 10.31 5.32 -1.72
CA GLY A 143 11.64 4.86 -2.11
C GLY A 143 12.12 5.41 -3.46
N HIS A 144 11.18 5.76 -4.35
CA HIS A 144 11.46 6.38 -5.66
C HIS A 144 11.66 7.88 -5.60
N LYS A 145 11.22 8.53 -4.52
CA LYS A 145 11.38 9.98 -4.40
C LYS A 145 12.85 10.38 -4.30
N LYS A 146 13.16 11.57 -4.84
CA LYS A 146 14.52 12.10 -4.89
C LYS A 146 15.00 12.58 -3.51
N GLU A 147 14.09 13.07 -2.67
CA GLU A 147 14.44 13.63 -1.37
C GLU A 147 14.90 12.57 -0.36
N SER A 148 15.90 12.93 0.44
CA SER A 148 16.52 12.02 1.41
C SER A 148 15.56 11.58 2.52
N VAL A 149 14.64 12.45 2.93
CA VAL A 149 13.65 12.18 3.98
C VAL A 149 12.70 11.07 3.55
N GLU A 150 12.11 11.16 2.36
CA GLU A 150 11.16 10.18 1.82
C GLU A 150 11.80 8.80 1.70
N ARG A 151 13.04 8.76 1.18
CA ARG A 151 13.82 7.51 1.07
C ARG A 151 14.15 6.90 2.43
N TRP A 152 14.34 7.72 3.46
CA TRP A 152 14.52 7.23 4.83
C TRP A 152 13.22 6.70 5.42
N LEU A 153 12.09 7.39 5.21
CA LEU A 153 10.76 6.93 5.62
C LEU A 153 10.40 5.58 4.96
N SER A 154 10.74 5.38 3.69
CA SER A 154 10.60 4.08 2.99
C SER A 154 11.23 2.92 3.78
N LYS A 155 12.46 3.11 4.28
CA LYS A 155 13.15 2.10 5.08
C LYS A 155 12.47 1.84 6.43
N ILE A 156 11.90 2.87 7.04
CA ILE A 156 11.14 2.72 8.28
C ILE A 156 9.87 1.92 8.02
N VAL A 157 9.10 2.24 6.97
CA VAL A 157 7.90 1.48 6.59
C VAL A 157 8.21 -0.02 6.45
N LEU A 158 9.33 -0.35 5.79
CA LEU A 158 9.79 -1.73 5.57
C LEU A 158 10.32 -2.42 6.84
N ALA A 159 10.69 -1.67 7.88
CA ALA A 159 11.26 -2.26 9.09
C ALA A 159 10.26 -3.15 9.83
N GLN A 160 8.96 -2.80 9.83
CA GLN A 160 7.93 -3.62 10.48
C GLN A 160 7.81 -5.02 9.85
N SER A 161 7.93 -5.13 8.53
CA SER A 161 7.87 -6.42 7.81
C SER A 161 9.23 -7.10 7.70
N ALA A 162 10.29 -6.54 8.31
CA ALA A 162 11.67 -6.98 8.16
C ALA A 162 12.13 -7.09 6.69
N TYR A 163 11.57 -6.27 5.79
CA TYR A 163 11.75 -6.35 4.35
C TYR A 163 12.63 -5.23 3.79
N GLY A 164 13.67 -4.84 4.54
CA GLY A 164 14.50 -3.67 4.22
C GLY A 164 15.32 -3.78 2.93
N HIS A 165 15.64 -4.99 2.47
CA HIS A 165 16.39 -5.23 1.23
C HIS A 165 15.62 -4.78 -0.02
N PHE A 166 14.28 -4.79 0.03
CA PHE A 166 13.42 -4.32 -1.05
C PHE A 166 13.77 -2.90 -1.54
N TYR A 167 14.11 -1.99 -0.64
CA TYR A 167 14.49 -0.63 -1.03
C TYR A 167 15.70 -0.60 -1.99
N LEU A 168 16.66 -1.52 -1.81
CA LEU A 168 17.83 -1.62 -2.67
C LEU A 168 17.53 -2.48 -3.91
N GLU A 169 16.96 -3.65 -3.69
CA GLU A 169 16.64 -4.64 -4.72
C GLU A 169 15.69 -4.07 -5.76
N HIS A 170 14.60 -3.41 -5.34
CA HIS A 170 13.63 -2.85 -6.26
C HIS A 170 14.26 -1.77 -7.13
N ASN A 171 14.88 -0.76 -6.50
CA ASN A 171 15.36 0.44 -7.18
C ASN A 171 16.63 0.24 -8.01
N ARG A 172 17.52 -0.68 -7.61
CA ARG A 172 18.81 -0.91 -8.28
C ARG A 172 18.96 -2.30 -8.87
N GLY A 173 18.05 -3.22 -8.57
CA GLY A 173 17.96 -4.54 -9.15
C GLY A 173 16.82 -4.59 -10.17
N HIS A 174 15.59 -4.72 -9.68
CA HIS A 174 14.39 -4.90 -10.51
C HIS A 174 14.26 -3.81 -11.58
N HIS A 175 14.23 -2.52 -11.23
CA HIS A 175 14.08 -1.44 -12.24
C HIS A 175 15.19 -1.42 -13.31
N VAL A 176 16.38 -1.92 -12.97
CA VAL A 176 17.52 -1.97 -13.91
C VAL A 176 17.45 -3.21 -14.82
N ARG A 177 16.88 -4.30 -14.33
CA ARG A 177 16.86 -5.62 -14.99
C ARG A 177 15.44 -6.08 -15.35
N VAL A 178 14.44 -5.22 -15.22
CA VAL A 178 13.03 -5.58 -15.38
C VAL A 178 12.83 -6.25 -16.74
N SER A 179 12.10 -7.36 -16.74
CA SER A 179 11.87 -8.18 -17.93
C SER A 179 13.12 -8.86 -18.54
N THR A 180 14.22 -9.00 -17.79
CA THR A 180 15.37 -9.83 -18.18
C THR A 180 15.48 -11.12 -17.36
N PRO A 181 16.22 -12.15 -17.83
CA PRO A 181 16.42 -13.41 -17.09
C PRO A 181 17.05 -13.25 -15.70
N GLU A 182 17.82 -12.18 -15.50
CA GLU A 182 18.53 -11.85 -14.26
C GLU A 182 17.65 -11.16 -13.22
N ASP A 183 16.41 -10.78 -13.56
CA ASP A 183 15.47 -10.20 -12.62
C ASP A 183 14.63 -11.27 -11.91
N PRO A 184 14.85 -11.48 -10.60
CA PRO A 184 14.06 -12.43 -9.83
C PRO A 184 12.61 -11.96 -9.63
N ALA A 185 12.33 -10.66 -9.71
CA ALA A 185 11.01 -10.09 -9.46
C ALA A 185 10.10 -10.04 -10.71
N THR A 186 10.62 -10.31 -11.91
CA THR A 186 9.77 -10.52 -13.10
C THR A 186 9.26 -11.97 -13.16
N SER A 187 7.94 -12.14 -13.32
CA SER A 187 7.34 -13.46 -13.57
C SER A 187 7.66 -13.96 -14.98
N ARG A 188 8.04 -15.23 -15.10
CA ARG A 188 8.26 -15.87 -16.41
C ARG A 188 6.94 -16.21 -17.06
N PHE A 189 6.93 -16.29 -18.39
CA PHE A 189 5.73 -16.69 -19.13
C PHE A 189 5.25 -18.09 -18.68
N GLY A 190 3.99 -18.18 -18.26
CA GLY A 190 3.38 -19.42 -17.77
C GLY A 190 3.82 -19.86 -16.36
N GLU A 191 4.57 -19.04 -15.64
CA GLU A 191 5.00 -19.35 -14.28
C GLU A 191 3.83 -19.24 -13.30
N THR A 192 3.68 -20.27 -12.44
CA THR A 192 2.68 -20.23 -11.36
C THR A 192 3.17 -19.35 -10.22
N LEU A 193 2.24 -18.82 -9.43
CA LEU A 193 2.57 -18.08 -8.21
C LEU A 193 3.54 -18.84 -7.29
N TYR A 194 3.37 -20.15 -7.16
CA TYR A 194 4.19 -21.00 -6.29
C TYR A 194 5.60 -21.26 -6.83
N GLY A 195 5.80 -21.17 -8.15
CA GLY A 195 7.13 -21.18 -8.76
C GLY A 195 7.82 -19.81 -8.65
N PHE A 196 7.04 -18.75 -8.89
CA PHE A 196 7.50 -17.37 -8.84
C PHE A 196 7.96 -16.95 -7.44
N TRP A 197 7.12 -17.17 -6.42
CA TRP A 197 7.32 -16.62 -5.08
C TRP A 197 8.67 -16.97 -4.44
N PRO A 198 9.07 -18.25 -4.32
CA PRO A 198 10.36 -18.58 -3.70
C PRO A 198 11.56 -18.09 -4.54
N ARG A 199 11.43 -18.04 -5.87
CA ARG A 199 12.48 -17.52 -6.77
C ARG A 199 12.64 -16.01 -6.61
N SER A 200 11.53 -15.27 -6.57
CA SER A 200 11.51 -13.82 -6.41
C SER A 200 12.07 -13.42 -5.05
N VAL A 201 11.57 -14.03 -3.96
CA VAL A 201 12.03 -13.73 -2.61
C VAL A 201 13.49 -14.15 -2.42
N GLY A 202 13.86 -15.37 -2.82
CA GLY A 202 15.22 -15.88 -2.65
C GLY A 202 16.25 -15.16 -3.51
N GLY A 203 15.89 -14.79 -4.74
CA GLY A 203 16.79 -14.09 -5.65
C GLY A 203 16.92 -12.58 -5.37
N GLY A 204 15.99 -12.01 -4.61
CA GLY A 204 16.02 -10.59 -4.20
C GLY A 204 16.83 -10.31 -2.92
N LEU A 205 17.39 -11.35 -2.29
CA LEU A 205 18.19 -11.25 -1.06
C LEU A 205 19.69 -11.02 -1.33
#